data_AF-A0AAU1JWU1-F1
#
_entry.id   AF-A0AAU1JWU1-F1
#
_cell.length_a   1.000
_cell.length_b   1.000
_cell.length_c   1.000
_cell.angle_alpha   90.00
_cell.angle_beta   90.00
_cell.angle_gamma   90.00
#
_symmetry.space_group_name_H-M   'P 1'
#
loop_
_entity.id
_entity.type
_entity.pdbx_description
1 polymer ?
#
loop_
_entity_poly.entity_id
_entity_poly.type
_entity_poly.pdbx_seq_one_letter_code
_entity_poly.pdbx_strand_id
1 'polypeptide(L)'
;MIAYPHTRRSGARGSQHRRSAIAAVALLTAFLLTACGGGEGSGGGDRPSVEDIEGQITQSSRDQVTEEQAGCLAKTYYESDLSDEAVRLLVEAEDVSTISPEDLSEADQKASKELYEPLVKCLSPAE
;
A
#
# COMPACT_ATOMS: atom_id res chain seq x y z
N MET A 1 -62.94 27.58 -24.21
CA MET A 1 -62.53 28.19 -22.93
C MET A 1 -61.30 27.44 -22.41
N ILE A 2 -60.17 28.14 -22.42
CA ILE A 2 -59.07 28.19 -21.44
C ILE A 2 -58.60 26.89 -20.72
N ALA A 3 -57.29 26.63 -20.92
CA ALA A 3 -56.24 26.11 -20.03
C ALA A 3 -55.99 24.61 -19.80
N TYR A 4 -54.68 24.34 -19.82
CA TYR A 4 -53.91 23.10 -19.73
C TYR A 4 -53.73 22.57 -18.27
N PRO A 5 -53.18 21.34 -18.11
CA PRO A 5 -53.32 20.46 -16.94
C PRO A 5 -52.08 20.47 -16.01
N HIS A 6 -52.22 19.94 -14.78
CA HIS A 6 -51.23 19.06 -14.10
C HIS A 6 -51.69 18.60 -12.70
N THR A 7 -51.49 17.30 -12.48
CA THR A 7 -51.16 16.55 -11.25
C THR A 7 -51.29 17.22 -9.86
N ARG A 8 -52.03 16.58 -8.93
CA ARG A 8 -51.49 15.84 -7.75
C ARG A 8 -52.58 15.37 -6.77
N ARG A 9 -52.20 14.34 -5.99
CA ARG A 9 -52.61 13.97 -4.61
C ARG A 9 -53.68 12.85 -4.52
N SER A 10 -53.26 11.59 -4.42
CA SER A 10 -52.75 10.85 -3.24
C SER A 10 -53.85 10.18 -2.42
N GLY A 11 -53.71 8.86 -2.23
CA GLY A 11 -54.01 8.23 -0.94
C GLY A 11 -54.64 6.84 -0.98
N ALA A 12 -54.04 5.94 -0.20
CA ALA A 12 -54.62 4.74 0.42
C ALA A 12 -54.50 3.36 -0.30
N ARG A 13 -53.35 2.71 -0.11
CA ARG A 13 -53.21 1.27 0.22
C ARG A 13 -52.20 1.21 1.36
N GLY A 14 -52.26 0.36 2.38
CA GLY A 14 -53.04 -0.83 2.66
C GLY A 14 -52.25 -1.57 3.74
N SER A 15 -52.97 -2.09 4.75
CA SER A 15 -52.58 -3.14 5.71
C SER A 15 -51.23 -3.08 6.45
N GLN A 16 -51.38 -3.03 7.78
CA GLN A 16 -50.39 -2.90 8.84
C GLN A 16 -49.55 -4.17 9.05
N HIS A 17 -48.22 -4.05 8.91
CA HIS A 17 -47.27 -4.84 9.69
C HIS A 17 -46.51 -3.89 10.61
N ARG A 18 -46.96 -3.81 11.87
CA ARG A 18 -46.24 -3.12 12.94
C ARG A 18 -45.23 -4.08 13.53
N ARG A 19 -43.94 -3.78 13.41
CA ARG A 19 -42.98 -3.69 14.54
C ARG A 19 -41.56 -3.42 14.04
N SER A 20 -40.97 -2.42 14.70
CA SER A 20 -39.55 -2.11 14.85
C SER A 20 -38.76 -1.61 13.64
N ALA A 21 -38.57 -0.30 13.67
CA ALA A 21 -37.47 0.41 13.06
C ALA A 21 -36.12 -0.16 13.52
N ILE A 22 -35.21 -0.39 12.56
CA ILE A 22 -33.79 -0.12 12.72
C ILE A 22 -33.38 0.64 11.46
N ALA A 23 -33.12 1.93 11.62
CA ALA A 23 -32.36 2.69 10.67
C ALA A 23 -30.93 2.14 10.66
N ALA A 24 -30.40 1.81 9.49
CA ALA A 24 -28.96 1.66 9.30
C ALA A 24 -28.53 2.66 8.23
N VAL A 25 -28.01 3.78 8.74
CA VAL A 25 -27.14 4.71 8.03
C VAL A 25 -25.79 4.03 7.79
N ALA A 26 -25.07 4.51 6.78
CA ALA A 26 -23.62 4.31 6.53
C ALA A 26 -23.29 3.07 5.64
N LEU A 27 -22.38 3.11 4.67
CA LEU A 27 -21.19 3.96 4.50
C LEU A 27 -20.92 4.24 3.01
N LEU A 28 -20.76 5.52 2.68
CA LEU A 28 -19.87 5.99 1.63
C LEU A 28 -18.44 5.76 2.12
N THR A 29 -17.76 4.69 1.71
CA THR A 29 -16.29 4.56 1.72
C THR A 29 -15.90 3.24 1.05
N ALA A 30 -15.92 3.20 -0.29
CA ALA A 30 -14.97 2.36 -1.00
C ALA A 30 -13.87 3.31 -1.47
N PHE A 31 -13.02 3.68 -0.49
CA PHE A 31 -11.73 4.27 -0.76
C PHE A 31 -11.01 3.32 -1.73
N LEU A 32 -10.62 3.87 -2.87
CA LEU A 32 -9.62 3.30 -3.77
C LEU A 32 -8.28 3.29 -3.03
N LEU A 33 -8.14 2.44 -2.02
CA LEU A 33 -6.85 1.98 -1.53
C LEU A 33 -6.37 0.96 -2.55
N THR A 34 -5.84 1.44 -3.65
CA THR A 34 -4.79 0.73 -4.39
C THR A 34 -3.52 0.79 -3.54
N ALA A 35 -3.58 0.19 -2.35
CA ALA A 35 -2.41 -0.43 -1.77
C ALA A 35 -2.33 -1.79 -2.49
N CYS A 36 -1.62 -1.79 -3.62
CA CYS A 36 -1.13 -3.02 -4.22
C CYS A 36 -0.25 -3.70 -3.16
N GLY A 37 -0.48 -4.98 -2.88
CA GLY A 37 0.24 -5.72 -1.85
C GLY A 37 -0.57 -6.78 -1.10
N GLY A 38 -1.79 -7.10 -1.55
CA GLY A 38 -2.53 -8.27 -1.10
C GLY A 38 -2.27 -9.45 -2.03
N GLY A 39 -1.35 -10.34 -1.65
CA GLY A 39 -1.01 -11.56 -2.39
C GLY A 39 -0.62 -12.70 -1.45
N GLU A 40 -1.59 -13.18 -0.68
CA GLU A 40 -1.50 -14.48 0.01
C GLU A 40 -1.30 -15.58 -1.04
N GLY A 41 -0.08 -16.09 -1.16
CA GLY A 41 0.28 -17.09 -2.17
C GLY A 41 1.63 -17.73 -1.88
N SER A 42 1.60 -19.03 -1.60
CA SER A 42 2.74 -19.88 -1.28
C SER A 42 3.92 -19.78 -2.27
N GLY A 43 5.11 -19.53 -1.73
CA GLY A 43 6.38 -20.05 -2.24
C GLY A 43 7.02 -19.32 -3.43
N GLY A 44 8.20 -18.75 -3.18
CA GLY A 44 9.19 -18.41 -4.20
C GLY A 44 8.72 -17.40 -5.23
N GLY A 45 8.44 -16.17 -4.80
CA GLY A 45 8.10 -15.06 -5.69
C GLY A 45 9.36 -14.37 -6.20
N ASP A 46 9.35 -14.00 -7.48
CA ASP A 46 10.40 -13.20 -8.13
C ASP A 46 10.75 -11.94 -7.32
N ARG A 47 11.98 -11.44 -7.54
CA ARG A 47 12.44 -10.19 -6.94
C ARG A 47 11.41 -9.06 -7.18
N PRO A 48 10.98 -8.33 -6.14
CA PRO A 48 10.13 -7.15 -6.32
C PRO A 48 10.72 -6.16 -7.31
N SER A 49 9.87 -5.47 -8.07
CA SER A 49 10.33 -4.47 -9.04
C SER A 49 10.91 -3.23 -8.35
N VAL A 50 11.69 -2.43 -9.09
CA VAL A 50 12.22 -1.15 -8.56
C VAL A 50 11.06 -0.26 -8.11
N GLU A 51 9.97 -0.26 -8.87
CA GLU A 51 8.78 0.54 -8.60
C GLU A 51 8.05 0.08 -7.32
N ASP A 52 7.98 -1.22 -7.07
CA ASP A 52 7.39 -1.76 -5.83
C ASP A 52 8.23 -1.35 -4.61
N ILE A 53 9.56 -1.43 -4.73
CA ILE A 53 10.47 -1.05 -3.66
C ILE A 53 10.42 0.47 -3.40
N GLU A 54 10.41 1.28 -4.46
CA GLU A 54 10.30 2.74 -4.36
C GLU A 54 8.97 3.16 -3.72
N GLY A 55 7.88 2.51 -4.12
CA GLY A 55 6.56 2.71 -3.53
C GLY A 55 6.57 2.45 -2.02
N GLN A 56 7.18 1.35 -1.59
CA GLN A 56 7.29 1.02 -0.17
C GLN A 56 8.19 2.00 0.60
N ILE A 57 9.33 2.40 0.04
CA ILE A 57 10.23 3.37 0.67
C ILE A 57 9.54 4.71 0.85
N THR A 58 8.84 5.18 -0.17
CA THR A 58 8.08 6.44 -0.14
C THR A 58 6.95 6.38 0.88
N GLN A 59 6.23 5.26 0.94
CA GLN A 59 5.16 5.04 1.90
C GLN A 59 5.66 5.03 3.35
N SER A 60 6.75 4.30 3.61
CA SER A 60 7.36 4.16 4.94
C SER A 60 8.02 5.46 5.41
N SER A 61 8.75 6.12 4.51
CA SER A 61 9.53 7.31 4.83
C SER A 61 8.72 8.60 4.83
N ARG A 62 7.55 8.62 4.15
CA ARG A 62 6.72 9.82 3.94
C ARG A 62 7.60 10.96 3.39
N ASP A 63 7.59 12.12 4.05
CA ASP A 63 8.33 13.31 3.62
C ASP A 63 9.81 13.32 4.02
N GLN A 64 10.35 12.22 4.57
CA GLN A 64 11.75 12.14 5.03
C GLN A 64 12.76 11.92 3.90
N VAL A 65 12.30 11.40 2.76
CA VAL A 65 13.13 11.19 1.56
C VAL A 65 12.44 11.83 0.37
N THR A 66 13.22 12.40 -0.55
CA THR A 66 12.68 12.88 -1.83
C THR A 66 12.39 11.69 -2.76
N GLU A 67 11.56 11.90 -3.78
CA GLU A 67 11.31 10.89 -4.83
C GLU A 67 12.61 10.42 -5.50
N GLU A 68 13.56 11.33 -5.74
CA GLU A 68 14.87 10.99 -6.29
C GLU A 68 15.69 10.11 -5.34
N GLN A 69 15.64 10.39 -4.03
CA GLN A 69 16.29 9.55 -3.01
C GLN A 69 15.61 8.18 -2.91
N ALA A 70 14.27 8.14 -2.94
CA ALA A 70 13.50 6.90 -2.92
C ALA A 70 13.84 6.02 -4.13
N GLY A 71 13.89 6.58 -5.33
CA GLY A 71 14.29 5.86 -6.55
C GLY A 71 15.74 5.37 -6.49
N CYS A 72 16.67 6.16 -5.94
CA CYS A 72 18.06 5.73 -5.75
C CYS A 72 18.17 4.54 -4.77
N LEU A 73 17.45 4.61 -3.65
CA LEU A 73 17.41 3.53 -2.65
C LEU A 73 16.78 2.27 -3.25
N ALA A 74 15.65 2.40 -3.95
CA ALA A 74 14.95 1.30 -4.58
C ALA A 74 15.83 0.58 -5.60
N LYS A 75 16.51 1.34 -6.46
CA LYS A 75 17.48 0.79 -7.41
C LYS A 75 18.63 0.06 -6.69
N THR A 76 19.15 0.64 -5.61
CA THR A 76 20.22 0.03 -4.81
C THR A 76 19.79 -1.31 -4.21
N TYR A 77 18.58 -1.41 -3.65
CA TYR A 77 18.04 -2.68 -3.17
C TYR A 77 17.82 -3.67 -4.30
N TYR A 78 17.26 -3.23 -5.43
CA TYR A 78 17.03 -4.08 -6.58
C TYR A 78 18.33 -4.64 -7.20
N GLU A 79 19.40 -3.86 -7.25
CA GLU A 79 20.69 -4.27 -7.80
C GLU A 79 21.60 -4.98 -6.78
N SER A 80 21.18 -5.06 -5.52
CA SER A 80 21.98 -5.64 -4.44
C SER A 80 22.15 -7.16 -4.52
N ASP A 81 23.18 -7.65 -3.84
CA ASP A 81 23.42 -9.08 -3.59
C ASP A 81 22.46 -9.70 -2.55
N LEU A 82 21.45 -8.96 -2.08
CA LEU A 82 20.38 -9.54 -1.28
C LEU A 82 19.60 -10.56 -2.10
N SER A 83 19.20 -11.63 -1.44
CA SER A 83 18.28 -12.61 -1.98
C SER A 83 16.93 -11.96 -2.30
N ASP A 84 16.23 -12.52 -3.27
CA ASP A 84 14.90 -12.04 -3.67
C ASP A 84 13.92 -12.09 -2.49
N GLU A 85 14.08 -13.08 -1.61
CA GLU A 85 13.33 -13.19 -0.37
C GLU A 85 13.60 -12.03 0.59
N ALA A 86 14.87 -11.63 0.77
CA ALA A 86 15.22 -10.50 1.62
C ALA A 86 14.66 -9.17 1.06
N VAL A 87 14.68 -8.98 -0.25
CA VAL A 87 14.06 -7.80 -0.89
C VAL A 87 12.54 -7.84 -0.75
N ARG A 88 11.94 -9.02 -0.88
CA ARG A 88 10.50 -9.22 -0.67
C ARG A 88 10.07 -8.88 0.74
N LEU A 89 10.81 -9.32 1.76
CA LEU A 89 10.54 -8.96 3.15
C LEU A 89 10.57 -7.44 3.37
N LEU A 90 11.46 -6.70 2.70
CA LEU A 90 11.49 -5.23 2.79
C LEU A 90 10.24 -4.57 2.20
N VAL A 91 9.72 -5.11 1.09
CA VAL A 91 8.54 -4.56 0.41
C VAL A 91 7.25 -4.93 1.16
N GLU A 92 7.15 -6.15 1.66
CA GLU A 92 5.98 -6.67 2.36
C GLU A 92 5.90 -6.20 3.83
N ALA A 93 7.02 -5.78 4.43
CA ALA A 93 7.05 -5.29 5.80
C ALA A 93 6.36 -3.92 5.92
N GLU A 94 5.33 -3.85 6.76
CA GLU A 94 4.73 -2.56 7.17
C GLU A 94 5.75 -1.68 7.90
N ASP A 95 6.68 -2.29 8.63
CA ASP A 95 7.77 -1.63 9.33
C ASP A 95 9.05 -2.46 9.20
N VAL A 96 10.07 -1.92 8.52
CA VAL A 96 11.35 -2.61 8.31
C VAL A 96 12.11 -2.89 9.61
N SER A 97 11.78 -2.21 10.71
CA SER A 97 12.36 -2.49 12.02
C SER A 97 11.87 -3.80 12.64
N THR A 98 10.80 -4.40 12.12
CA THR A 98 10.30 -5.71 12.56
C THR A 98 10.99 -6.88 11.87
N ILE A 99 11.83 -6.62 10.86
CA ILE A 99 12.62 -7.66 10.19
C ILE A 99 13.80 -8.00 11.09
N SER A 100 13.80 -9.19 11.69
CA SER A 100 14.91 -9.61 12.51
C SER A 100 16.08 -10.11 11.63
N PRO A 101 17.34 -9.90 12.03
CA PRO A 101 18.49 -10.45 11.32
C PRO A 101 18.44 -11.99 11.20
N GLU A 102 17.74 -12.66 12.11
CA GLU A 102 17.55 -14.12 12.12
C GLU A 102 16.56 -14.60 11.06
N ASP A 103 15.73 -13.72 10.50
CA ASP A 103 14.86 -14.00 9.35
C ASP A 103 15.64 -13.99 8.02
N LEU A 104 16.88 -13.49 8.06
CA LEU A 104 17.76 -13.35 6.91
C LEU A 104 18.86 -14.42 6.90
N SER A 105 19.22 -14.89 5.71
CA SER A 105 20.36 -15.79 5.55
C SER A 105 21.68 -15.10 5.94
N GLU A 106 22.72 -15.87 6.27
CA GLU A 106 24.05 -15.29 6.54
C GLU A 106 24.61 -14.49 5.35
N ALA A 107 24.26 -14.90 4.12
CA ALA A 107 24.62 -14.18 2.90
C ALA A 107 23.94 -12.80 2.84
N ASP A 108 22.64 -12.74 3.14
CA ASP A 108 21.88 -11.49 3.16
C ASP A 108 22.34 -10.55 4.27
N GLN A 109 22.67 -11.09 5.44
CA GLN A 109 23.25 -10.33 6.55
C GLN A 109 24.63 -9.75 6.20
N LYS A 110 25.38 -10.39 5.30
CA LYS A 110 26.63 -9.86 4.79
C LYS A 110 26.37 -8.78 3.71
N ALA A 111 25.52 -9.09 2.73
CA ALA A 111 25.17 -8.16 1.64
C ALA A 111 24.55 -6.85 2.18
N SER A 112 23.66 -6.94 3.16
CA SER A 112 23.08 -5.77 3.84
C SER A 112 24.11 -4.83 4.47
N LYS A 113 25.23 -5.34 4.99
CA LYS A 113 26.32 -4.49 5.48
C LYS A 113 27.05 -3.78 4.35
N GLU A 114 27.24 -4.47 3.22
CA GLU A 114 27.87 -3.90 2.03
C GLU A 114 26.97 -2.84 1.36
N LEU A 115 25.66 -2.90 1.59
CA LEU A 115 24.71 -1.87 1.13
C LEU A 115 24.75 -0.57 1.92
N TYR A 116 25.37 -0.51 3.10
CA TYR A 116 25.34 0.70 3.92
C TYR A 116 25.91 1.93 3.18
N GLU A 117 27.08 1.80 2.55
CA GLU A 117 27.72 2.90 1.82
C GLU A 117 26.89 3.40 0.62
N PRO A 118 26.39 2.55 -0.30
CA PRO A 118 25.58 3.01 -1.42
C PRO A 118 24.23 3.61 -0.96
N LEU A 119 23.60 3.08 0.09
CA LEU A 119 22.37 3.67 0.64
C LEU A 119 22.61 5.06 1.24
N VAL A 120 23.69 5.27 1.99
CA VAL A 120 24.07 6.59 2.50
C VAL A 120 24.36 7.56 1.37
N LYS A 121 24.97 7.09 0.28
CA LYS A 121 25.21 7.92 -0.91
C LYS A 121 23.90 8.38 -1.56
N CYS A 122 22.87 7.54 -1.58
CA CYS A 122 21.54 7.93 -2.07
C CYS A 122 20.88 9.01 -1.22
N LEU A 123 21.08 8.98 0.10
CA LEU A 123 20.50 9.96 1.04
C LEU A 123 21.31 11.26 1.12
N SER A 124 22.53 11.27 0.62
CA SER A 124 23.38 12.45 0.62
C SER A 124 22.86 13.45 -0.42
N PRO A 125 22.79 14.76 -0.10
CA PRO A 125 22.41 15.76 -1.10
C PRO A 125 23.43 15.71 -2.24
N ALA A 126 22.93 15.64 -3.49
CA ALA A 126 23.78 15.71 -4.66
C ALA A 126 24.59 17.03 -4.62
N GLU A 127 25.92 16.92 -4.65
CA GLU A 127 26.83 18.07 -4.73
C GLU A 127 26.71 18.81 -6.08
#